data_AF-A0AA43DLT5-F1
#
_entry.id   AF-A0AA43DLT5-F1
#
_cell.length_a   1.000
_cell.length_b   1.000
_cell.length_c   1.000
_cell.angle_alpha   90.00
_cell.angle_beta   90.00
_cell.angle_gamma   90.00
#
_symmetry.space_group_name_H-M   'P 1'
#
loop_
_entity.id
_entity.type
_entity.pdbx_description
1 polymer ?
#
loop_
_entity_poly.entity_id
_entity_poly.type
_entity_poly.pdbx_seq_one_letter_code
_entity_poly.pdbx_strand_id
1 'polypeptide(L)'
;MLILLGVAFVAGVITSLSPCVLPVLPIILAGGASSTNRTRPYAIVAGLIVSFTVFTLAGGALLSALGLPEDLLRDLAIAAMLVMAASLLSRRVAWLLERPLLFLTRRRPSTDGSGVLLGLSLGLVFVPCAGPVLAAISVLAASGEIGLRIILVTGVFAIGASIPMLAIAVGGQRLTTGVGLLRTHAESTRKVAGILLGVGALAIAFNLDTEITTRLPTYGTSFQERVERNSTVRRELRGLTGSGDALAADTGSAAGPRAPEFKDIKLWLNRPNGKPLSIAGLRGKVVLVDFWTYSCINCLRTLPHVKAWDRAYRKAGLMIVGVHSPEFAFERVPSNVRSAVRRLGVRYPVALDNDFGTWRAYSNDYWPAKYLIDKSGRVRYEHYGEGAYGETESVIRRLLGEKVRVRRTSVPDQTPSDITTRETYLGYARIENFASRSPIQFDTEAEYDFPKGLLGPDQIAYAGKWTVEPSRTIAGPDARLRLNFQANDIFIVLAGSGQVEALVDGQPVKTLRVSGTPRLYTIVRHPKLTRGLLELRFDPGLEGYAFTFG
;
A
#
# COMPACT_ATOMS: atom_id res chain seq x y z
N MET A 1 18.03 -1.41 -5.23
CA MET A 1 18.68 -2.63 -4.68
C MET A 1 19.16 -2.44 -3.25
N LEU A 2 20.07 -1.51 -2.94
CA LEU A 2 20.55 -1.31 -1.55
C LEU A 2 19.42 -0.96 -0.57
N ILE A 3 18.49 -0.11 -0.99
CA ILE A 3 17.29 0.26 -0.20
C ILE A 3 16.43 -0.98 0.04
N LEU A 4 16.10 -1.72 -1.02
CA LEU A 4 15.38 -2.97 -0.95
C LEU A 4 16.02 -4.00 0.00
N LEU A 5 17.34 -4.17 -0.04
CA LEU A 5 18.05 -5.06 0.90
C LEU A 5 17.95 -4.55 2.34
N GLY A 6 18.04 -3.23 2.54
CA GLY A 6 17.79 -2.61 3.84
C GLY A 6 16.37 -2.87 4.35
N VAL A 7 15.36 -2.75 3.48
CA VAL A 7 13.96 -3.02 3.84
C VAL A 7 13.74 -4.50 4.14
N ALA A 8 14.26 -5.41 3.31
CA ALA A 8 14.18 -6.85 3.53
C ALA A 8 14.83 -7.25 4.87
N PHE A 9 15.98 -6.65 5.18
CA PHE A 9 16.67 -6.83 6.46
C PHE A 9 15.81 -6.37 7.64
N VAL A 10 15.28 -5.14 7.59
CA VAL A 10 14.44 -4.57 8.65
C VAL A 10 13.13 -5.36 8.80
N ALA A 11 12.51 -5.76 7.69
CA ALA A 11 11.31 -6.61 7.71
C ALA A 11 11.60 -7.97 8.37
N GLY A 12 12.76 -8.57 8.11
CA GLY A 12 13.22 -9.78 8.80
C GLY A 12 13.34 -9.57 10.32
N VAL A 13 13.97 -8.47 10.73
CA VAL A 13 14.09 -8.09 12.16
C VAL A 13 12.72 -7.92 12.81
N ILE A 14 11.79 -7.20 12.17
CA ILE A 14 10.43 -6.99 12.68
C ILE A 14 9.67 -8.32 12.76
N THR A 15 9.81 -9.19 11.76
CA THR A 15 9.16 -10.51 11.73
C THR A 15 9.60 -11.37 12.91
N SER A 16 10.86 -11.27 13.34
CA SER A 16 11.35 -11.99 14.52
C SER A 16 10.69 -11.55 15.83
N LEU A 17 10.15 -10.32 15.88
CA LEU A 17 9.43 -9.75 17.02
C LEU A 17 7.91 -9.94 16.89
N SER A 18 7.44 -10.59 15.82
CA SER A 18 6.03 -10.83 15.57
C SER A 18 5.42 -11.73 16.64
N PRO A 19 4.14 -11.49 17.04
CA PRO A 19 3.42 -12.34 18.00
C PRO A 19 3.39 -13.83 17.65
N CYS A 20 3.67 -14.20 16.40
CA CYS A 20 3.80 -15.59 15.96
C CYS A 20 5.10 -16.28 16.41
N VAL A 21 6.18 -15.52 16.68
CA VAL A 21 7.51 -16.05 17.05
C VAL A 21 7.69 -16.18 18.56
N LEU A 22 7.08 -15.27 19.31
CA LEU A 22 7.06 -15.25 20.78
C LEU A 22 6.70 -16.62 21.43
N PRO A 23 5.73 -17.39 20.92
CA PRO A 23 5.42 -18.76 21.37
C PRO A 23 6.56 -19.78 21.27
N VAL A 24 7.46 -19.62 20.31
CA VAL A 24 8.55 -20.57 20.02
C VAL A 24 9.81 -20.24 20.82
N LEU A 25 9.91 -19.00 21.32
CA LEU A 25 11.02 -18.50 22.12
C LEU A 25 11.42 -19.41 23.29
N PRO A 26 10.49 -19.98 24.08
CA PRO A 26 10.84 -20.88 25.19
C PRO A 26 11.55 -22.17 24.73
N ILE A 27 11.20 -22.70 23.55
CA ILE A 27 11.82 -23.90 22.98
C ILE A 27 13.25 -23.58 22.53
N ILE A 28 13.46 -22.41 21.91
CA ILE A 28 14.78 -21.93 21.49
C ILE A 28 15.67 -21.68 22.70
N LEU A 29 15.13 -21.09 23.76
CA LEU A 29 15.84 -20.89 25.04
C LEU A 29 16.21 -22.24 25.68
N ALA A 30 15.31 -23.23 25.66
CA ALA A 30 15.60 -24.57 26.17
C ALA A 30 16.66 -25.32 25.33
N GLY A 31 16.63 -25.18 24.01
CA GLY A 31 17.63 -25.74 23.09
C GLY A 31 19.00 -25.03 23.17
N GLY A 32 19.01 -23.73 23.44
CA GLY A 32 20.22 -22.93 23.65
C GLY A 32 20.85 -23.12 25.03
N ALA A 33 20.05 -23.37 26.07
CA ALA A 33 20.52 -23.61 27.44
C ALA A 33 21.13 -25.01 27.63
N SER A 34 20.79 -25.97 26.77
CA SER A 34 21.28 -27.35 26.84
C SER A 34 22.60 -27.58 26.07
N SER A 35 23.25 -26.51 25.59
CA SER A 35 24.52 -26.60 24.86
C SER A 35 25.74 -26.18 25.69
N THR A 36 26.65 -27.12 25.93
CA THR A 36 27.98 -26.87 26.52
C THR A 36 28.96 -26.20 25.54
N ASN A 37 28.61 -26.08 24.25
CA ASN A 37 29.52 -25.69 23.17
C ASN A 37 29.12 -24.34 22.52
N ARG A 38 30.11 -23.44 22.33
CA ARG A 38 29.93 -22.02 21.95
C ARG A 38 29.50 -21.80 20.49
N THR A 39 29.59 -22.83 19.65
CA THR A 39 29.33 -22.78 18.20
C THR A 39 27.91 -23.21 17.81
N ARG A 40 27.16 -23.86 18.72
CA ARG A 40 25.82 -24.39 18.43
C ARG A 40 24.77 -23.33 18.04
N PRO A 41 24.71 -22.13 18.65
CA PRO A 41 23.76 -21.10 18.22
C PRO A 41 23.96 -20.65 16.77
N TYR A 42 25.21 -20.57 16.31
CA TYR A 42 25.54 -20.24 14.92
C TYR A 42 25.13 -21.36 13.95
N ALA A 43 25.26 -22.63 14.36
CA ALA A 43 24.81 -23.76 13.55
C ALA A 43 23.28 -23.83 13.42
N ILE A 44 22.53 -23.44 14.46
CA ILE A 44 21.06 -23.32 14.40
C ILE A 44 20.65 -22.23 13.42
N VAL A 45 21.29 -21.05 13.49
CA VAL A 45 21.03 -19.93 12.57
C VAL A 45 21.36 -20.29 11.13
N ALA A 46 22.51 -20.93 10.89
CA ALA A 46 22.88 -21.39 9.55
C ALA A 46 21.85 -22.39 9.00
N GLY A 47 21.40 -23.35 9.81
CA GLY A 47 20.35 -24.29 9.43
C GLY A 47 19.00 -23.62 9.14
N LEU A 48 18.65 -22.58 9.91
CA LEU A 48 17.45 -21.78 9.70
C LEU A 48 17.50 -21.02 8.37
N ILE A 49 18.60 -20.30 8.10
CA ILE A 49 18.75 -19.52 6.86
C ILE A 49 18.69 -20.45 5.64
N VAL A 50 19.39 -21.59 5.69
CA VAL A 50 19.44 -22.55 4.58
C VAL A 50 18.08 -23.20 4.35
N SER A 51 17.43 -23.75 5.38
CA SER A 51 16.10 -24.34 5.22
C SER A 51 15.08 -23.32 4.72
N PHE A 52 15.05 -22.15 5.34
CA PHE A 52 14.10 -21.10 4.98
C PHE A 52 14.23 -20.68 3.52
N THR A 53 15.47 -20.46 3.06
CA THR A 53 15.75 -20.07 1.66
C THR A 53 15.38 -21.20 0.70
N VAL A 54 15.77 -22.44 1.00
CA VAL A 54 15.51 -23.61 0.15
C VAL A 54 14.02 -23.90 0.06
N PHE A 55 13.29 -23.96 1.19
CA PHE A 55 11.85 -24.27 1.18
C PHE A 55 11.02 -23.16 0.54
N THR A 56 11.38 -21.89 0.75
CA THR A 56 10.65 -20.77 0.12
C THR A 56 10.80 -20.81 -1.41
N LEU A 57 12.02 -21.03 -1.91
CA LEU A 57 12.28 -21.10 -3.35
C LEU A 57 11.73 -22.38 -3.98
N ALA A 58 11.92 -23.52 -3.32
CA ALA A 58 11.45 -24.82 -3.81
C ALA A 58 9.92 -24.93 -3.77
N GLY A 59 9.26 -24.36 -2.74
CA GLY A 59 7.81 -24.33 -2.64
C GLY A 59 7.18 -23.61 -3.83
N GLY A 60 7.64 -22.38 -4.12
CA GLY A 60 7.16 -21.60 -5.26
C GLY A 60 7.37 -22.30 -6.61
N ALA A 61 8.57 -22.86 -6.83
CA ALA A 61 8.90 -23.57 -8.06
C ALA A 61 8.11 -24.89 -8.25
N LEU A 62 7.81 -25.60 -7.15
CA LEU A 62 7.06 -26.85 -7.18
C LEU A 62 5.57 -26.60 -7.48
N LEU A 63 4.98 -25.54 -6.90
CA LEU A 63 3.61 -25.12 -7.17
C LEU A 63 3.39 -24.74 -8.63
N SER A 64 4.33 -23.98 -9.21
CA SER A 64 4.26 -23.58 -10.62
C SER A 64 4.38 -24.77 -11.57
N ALA A 65 5.17 -25.78 -11.21
CA ALA A 65 5.32 -26.99 -12.02
C ALA A 65 4.07 -27.91 -11.97
N LEU A 66 3.31 -27.87 -10.87
CA LEU A 66 2.13 -28.73 -10.65
C LEU A 66 0.80 -28.06 -11.04
N GLY A 67 0.77 -26.76 -11.35
CA GLY A 67 -0.43 -26.05 -11.79
C GLY A 67 -1.54 -25.96 -10.74
N LEU A 68 -1.17 -25.98 -9.45
CA LEU A 68 -2.11 -25.97 -8.34
C LEU A 68 -2.65 -24.56 -8.05
N PRO A 69 -3.89 -24.42 -7.54
CA PRO A 69 -4.48 -23.12 -7.21
C PRO A 69 -3.70 -22.39 -6.11
N GLU A 70 -3.56 -21.07 -6.23
CA GLU A 70 -2.77 -20.21 -5.32
C GLU A 70 -3.26 -20.24 -3.86
N ASP A 71 -4.55 -20.51 -3.65
CA ASP A 71 -5.16 -20.61 -2.31
C ASP A 71 -4.72 -21.88 -1.54
N LEU A 72 -4.25 -22.91 -2.24
CA LEU A 72 -3.86 -24.18 -1.60
C LEU A 72 -2.70 -24.01 -0.61
N LEU A 73 -1.75 -23.12 -0.94
CA LEU A 73 -0.60 -22.88 -0.07
C LEU A 73 -1.02 -22.16 1.22
N ARG A 74 -1.95 -21.21 1.09
CA ARG A 74 -2.56 -20.49 2.22
C ARG A 74 -3.33 -21.46 3.12
N ASP A 75 -4.14 -22.33 2.55
CA ASP A 75 -4.94 -23.29 3.31
C ASP A 75 -4.07 -24.34 4.03
N LEU A 76 -3.02 -24.85 3.36
CA LEU A 76 -2.05 -25.76 3.98
C LEU A 76 -1.29 -25.09 5.14
N ALA A 77 -0.92 -23.82 4.98
CA ALA A 77 -0.28 -23.02 6.02
C ALA A 77 -1.18 -22.83 7.25
N ILE A 78 -2.45 -22.47 7.04
CA ILE A 78 -3.45 -22.33 8.11
C ILE A 78 -3.67 -23.66 8.82
N ALA A 79 -3.82 -24.76 8.07
CA ALA A 79 -3.99 -26.09 8.62
C ALA A 79 -2.80 -26.49 9.50
N ALA A 80 -1.57 -26.25 9.04
CA ALA A 80 -0.36 -26.53 9.80
C ALA A 80 -0.26 -25.70 11.10
N MET A 81 -0.62 -24.40 11.05
CA MET A 81 -0.66 -23.55 12.24
C MET A 81 -1.69 -24.01 13.27
N LEU A 82 -2.88 -24.42 12.83
CA LEU A 82 -3.92 -24.96 13.72
C LEU A 82 -3.50 -26.28 14.37
N VAL A 83 -2.84 -27.17 13.62
CA VAL A 83 -2.26 -28.41 14.16
C VAL A 83 -1.20 -28.11 15.22
N MET A 84 -0.33 -27.12 14.96
CA MET A 84 0.68 -26.70 15.92
C MET A 84 0.07 -26.07 17.19
N ALA A 85 -0.95 -25.22 17.04
CA ALA A 85 -1.70 -24.65 18.15
C ALA A 85 -2.36 -25.72 19.02
N ALA A 86 -3.00 -26.71 18.37
CA ALA A 86 -3.64 -27.84 19.05
C ALA A 86 -2.62 -28.71 19.81
N SER A 87 -1.42 -28.91 19.26
CA SER A 87 -0.31 -29.61 19.93
C SER A 87 0.18 -28.88 21.18
N LEU A 88 0.22 -27.54 21.13
CA LEU A 88 0.59 -26.73 22.30
C LEU A 88 -0.47 -26.76 23.39
N LEU A 89 -1.76 -26.83 23.02
CA LEU A 89 -2.91 -26.83 23.94
C LEU A 89 -3.20 -28.20 24.58
N SER A 90 -2.93 -29.30 23.88
CA SER A 90 -3.20 -30.66 24.35
C SER A 90 -1.98 -31.58 24.29
N ARG A 91 -1.56 -32.09 25.45
CA ARG A 91 -0.52 -33.15 25.55
C ARG A 91 -0.89 -34.42 24.78
N ARG A 92 -2.18 -34.69 24.54
CA ARG A 92 -2.63 -35.88 23.79
C ARG A 92 -2.41 -35.75 22.28
N VAL A 93 -2.58 -34.54 21.74
CA VAL A 93 -2.34 -34.27 20.31
C VAL A 93 -0.86 -34.37 19.99
N ALA A 94 0.01 -33.85 20.87
CA ALA A 94 1.46 -33.99 20.74
C ALA A 94 1.88 -35.48 20.65
N TRP A 95 1.34 -36.34 21.51
CA TRP A 95 1.63 -37.78 21.48
C TRP A 95 1.13 -38.49 20.21
N LEU A 96 -0.02 -38.07 19.67
CA LEU A 96 -0.57 -38.61 18.43
C LEU A 96 0.27 -38.21 17.21
N LEU A 97 0.78 -36.97 17.19
CA LEU A 97 1.66 -36.45 16.13
C LEU A 97 3.07 -37.06 16.18
N GLU A 98 3.59 -37.33 17.38
CA GLU A 98 4.93 -37.90 17.57
C GLU A 98 5.03 -39.37 17.11
N ARG A 99 3.93 -40.14 17.17
CA ARG A 99 3.89 -41.57 16.76
C ARG A 99 4.48 -41.83 15.36
N PRO A 100 4.04 -41.16 14.28
CA PRO A 100 4.62 -41.35 12.94
C PRO A 100 6.03 -40.73 12.80
N LEU A 101 6.32 -39.63 13.49
CA LEU A 101 7.63 -38.94 13.45
C LEU A 101 8.75 -39.69 14.19
N LEU A 102 8.40 -40.52 15.17
CA LEU A 102 9.33 -41.40 15.89
C LEU A 102 9.96 -42.47 14.98
N PHE A 103 9.30 -42.82 13.88
CA PHE A 103 9.86 -43.70 12.86
C PHE A 103 11.02 -43.04 12.10
N LEU A 104 10.92 -41.74 11.79
CA LEU A 104 12.00 -40.98 11.15
C LEU A 104 13.17 -40.65 12.11
N THR A 105 12.89 -40.48 13.41
CA THR A 105 13.90 -40.08 14.41
C THR A 105 14.65 -41.25 15.06
N ARG A 106 14.42 -42.50 14.63
CA ARG A 106 15.19 -43.68 15.08
C ARG A 106 16.68 -43.64 14.70
N ARG A 107 17.10 -42.78 13.77
CA ARG A 107 18.52 -42.46 13.55
C ARG A 107 18.92 -41.26 14.41
N ARG A 108 19.50 -41.52 15.59
CA ARG A 108 20.15 -40.49 16.41
C ARG A 108 21.34 -39.89 15.64
N PRO A 109 21.34 -38.60 15.29
CA PRO A 109 22.57 -37.93 14.86
C PRO A 109 23.43 -37.68 16.10
N SER A 110 24.75 -37.83 15.95
CA SER A 110 25.74 -37.50 16.95
C SER A 110 25.66 -36.03 17.39
N THR A 111 26.21 -35.76 18.57
CA THR A 111 26.06 -34.58 19.44
C THR A 111 26.36 -33.21 18.80
N ASP A 112 26.82 -33.15 17.55
CA ASP A 112 27.11 -31.89 16.82
C ASP A 112 26.10 -31.55 15.71
N GLY A 113 25.30 -32.51 15.22
CA GLY A 113 24.34 -32.29 14.13
C GLY A 113 22.93 -31.84 14.56
N SER A 114 22.62 -31.86 15.86
CA SER A 114 21.28 -31.57 16.38
C SER A 114 20.85 -30.11 16.22
N GLY A 115 21.79 -29.17 16.23
CA GLY A 115 21.50 -27.74 16.04
C GLY A 115 21.04 -27.42 14.61
N VAL A 116 21.65 -28.04 13.61
CA VAL A 116 21.25 -27.87 12.21
C VAL A 116 19.88 -28.50 11.98
N LEU A 117 19.61 -29.69 12.53
CA LEU A 117 18.32 -30.35 12.39
C LEU A 117 17.17 -29.54 13.04
N LEU A 118 17.42 -28.93 14.20
CA LEU A 118 16.48 -28.01 14.84
C LEU A 118 16.29 -26.72 14.04
N GLY A 119 17.37 -26.18 13.45
CA GLY A 119 17.28 -25.03 12.54
C GLY A 119 16.46 -25.35 11.28
N LEU A 120 16.64 -26.56 10.71
CA LEU A 120 15.92 -27.02 9.53
C LEU A 120 14.40 -27.17 9.78
N SER A 121 14.00 -27.66 10.96
CA SER A 121 12.59 -27.79 11.31
C SER A 121 11.94 -26.44 11.62
N LEU A 122 12.66 -25.52 12.26
CA LEU A 122 12.18 -24.17 12.57
C LEU A 122 11.98 -23.33 11.30
N GLY A 123 12.80 -23.50 10.26
CA GLY A 123 12.66 -22.77 9.00
C GLY A 123 11.34 -23.03 8.29
N LEU A 124 10.83 -24.27 8.36
CA LEU A 124 9.54 -24.65 7.78
C LEU A 124 8.36 -23.99 8.52
N VAL A 125 8.48 -23.84 9.84
CA VAL A 125 7.45 -23.22 10.70
C VAL A 125 7.37 -21.71 10.51
N PHE A 126 8.46 -21.06 10.10
CA PHE A 126 8.53 -19.61 9.91
C PHE A 126 7.81 -19.12 8.64
N VAL A 127 7.71 -19.96 7.60
CA VAL A 127 7.09 -19.62 6.31
C VAL A 127 5.67 -19.04 6.45
N PRO A 128 4.73 -19.66 7.19
CA PRO A 128 3.36 -19.14 7.33
C PRO A 128 3.23 -17.84 8.13
N CYS A 129 4.23 -17.50 8.94
CA CYS A 129 4.17 -16.35 9.86
C CYS A 129 4.82 -15.09 9.30
N ALA A 130 5.42 -15.21 8.13
CA ALA A 130 6.21 -14.17 7.53
C ALA A 130 5.32 -13.43 6.52
N GLY A 131 5.07 -12.15 6.81
CA GLY A 131 3.94 -11.39 6.26
C GLY A 131 3.93 -11.14 4.74
N PRO A 132 3.28 -10.06 4.28
CA PRO A 132 3.05 -9.79 2.85
C PRO A 132 4.32 -9.80 1.97
N VAL A 133 5.47 -9.48 2.58
CA VAL A 133 6.78 -9.49 1.91
C VAL A 133 7.17 -10.89 1.40
N LEU A 134 6.86 -11.95 2.15
CA LEU A 134 7.16 -13.31 1.72
C LEU A 134 6.08 -13.94 0.84
N ALA A 135 4.85 -13.45 0.93
CA ALA A 135 3.85 -13.72 -0.09
C ALA A 135 4.32 -13.16 -1.45
N ALA A 136 4.80 -11.92 -1.48
CA ALA A 136 5.37 -11.30 -2.68
C ALA A 136 6.58 -12.08 -3.25
N ILE A 137 7.51 -12.52 -2.39
CA ILE A 137 8.66 -13.34 -2.81
C ILE A 137 8.21 -14.72 -3.30
N SER A 138 7.26 -15.36 -2.65
CA SER A 138 6.75 -16.69 -3.02
C SER A 138 6.01 -16.67 -4.36
N VAL A 139 5.14 -15.68 -4.59
CA VAL A 139 4.47 -15.44 -5.88
C VAL A 139 5.50 -15.22 -6.98
N LEU A 140 6.55 -14.47 -6.68
CA LEU A 140 7.60 -14.21 -7.63
C LEU A 140 8.44 -15.46 -7.94
N ALA A 141 8.75 -16.29 -6.94
CA ALA A 141 9.43 -17.57 -7.16
C ALA A 141 8.57 -18.53 -8.01
N ALA A 142 7.24 -18.45 -7.89
CA ALA A 142 6.30 -19.20 -8.71
C ALA A 142 6.21 -18.71 -10.17
N SER A 143 6.66 -17.49 -10.48
CA SER A 143 6.69 -16.97 -11.85
C SER A 143 7.82 -17.55 -12.72
N GLY A 144 8.68 -18.40 -12.15
CA GLY A 144 9.70 -19.17 -12.88
C GLY A 144 11.03 -18.46 -13.13
N GLU A 145 11.15 -17.16 -12.85
CA GLU A 145 12.42 -16.44 -12.92
C GLU A 145 13.13 -16.42 -11.56
N ILE A 146 13.84 -17.51 -11.22
CA ILE A 146 14.75 -17.53 -10.05
C ILE A 146 15.99 -16.69 -10.38
N GLY A 147 15.86 -15.36 -10.37
CA GLY A 147 16.98 -14.45 -10.57
C GLY A 147 17.87 -14.34 -9.33
N LEU A 148 19.16 -14.03 -9.52
CA LEU A 148 20.12 -13.70 -8.45
C LEU A 148 19.57 -12.67 -7.45
N ARG A 149 18.69 -11.78 -7.92
CA ARG A 149 18.03 -10.75 -7.11
C ARG A 149 17.12 -11.36 -6.03
N ILE A 150 16.28 -12.34 -6.36
CA ILE A 150 15.35 -12.96 -5.41
C ILE A 150 16.14 -13.72 -4.34
N ILE A 151 17.15 -14.49 -4.76
CA ILE A 151 18.03 -15.23 -3.84
C ILE A 151 18.68 -14.28 -2.84
N LEU A 152 19.18 -13.14 -3.31
CA LEU A 152 19.87 -12.15 -2.48
C LEU A 152 18.90 -11.46 -1.50
N VAL A 153 17.68 -11.15 -1.93
CA VAL A 153 16.64 -10.55 -1.09
C VAL A 153 16.16 -11.51 -0.01
N THR A 154 15.85 -12.76 -0.39
CA THR A 154 15.45 -13.82 0.55
C THR A 154 16.57 -14.11 1.56
N GLY A 155 17.82 -14.15 1.10
CA GLY A 155 18.98 -14.32 1.97
C GLY A 155 19.14 -13.17 2.97
N VAL A 156 19.02 -11.92 2.54
CA VAL A 156 19.12 -10.75 3.43
C VAL A 156 17.95 -10.68 4.42
N PHE A 157 16.74 -11.05 3.99
CA PHE A 157 15.59 -11.19 4.89
C PHE A 157 15.86 -12.24 5.99
N ALA A 158 16.36 -13.42 5.60
CA ALA A 158 16.68 -14.50 6.53
C ALA A 158 17.78 -14.10 7.53
N ILE A 159 18.79 -13.34 7.07
CA ILE A 159 19.83 -12.77 7.93
C ILE A 159 19.21 -11.78 8.93
N GLY A 160 18.33 -10.89 8.47
CA GLY A 160 17.63 -9.93 9.32
C GLY A 160 16.81 -10.60 10.43
N ALA A 161 16.07 -11.66 10.10
CA ALA A 161 15.29 -12.42 11.09
C ALA A 161 16.17 -13.20 12.08
N SER A 162 17.37 -13.61 11.65
CA SER A 162 18.27 -14.43 12.46
C SER A 162 19.01 -13.64 13.55
N ILE A 163 19.25 -12.34 13.35
CA ILE A 163 20.04 -11.51 14.28
C ILE A 163 19.39 -11.39 15.67
N PRO A 164 18.10 -11.00 15.79
CA PRO A 164 17.44 -10.93 17.10
C PRO A 164 17.33 -12.31 17.76
N MET A 165 17.08 -13.35 16.95
CA MET A 165 17.00 -14.72 17.44
C MET A 165 18.33 -15.23 18.01
N LEU A 166 19.46 -14.89 17.36
CA LEU A 166 20.80 -15.17 17.87
C LEU A 166 21.09 -14.40 19.16
N ALA A 167 20.72 -13.12 19.22
CA ALA A 167 20.87 -12.29 20.41
C ALA A 167 20.11 -12.89 21.61
N ILE A 168 18.88 -13.37 21.39
CA ILE A 168 18.07 -14.02 22.43
C ILE A 168 18.63 -15.39 22.81
N ALA A 169 19.09 -16.19 21.84
CA ALA A 169 19.68 -17.50 22.12
C ALA A 169 20.97 -17.40 22.96
N VAL A 170 21.84 -16.45 22.65
CA VAL A 170 23.09 -16.19 23.41
C VAL A 170 22.79 -15.50 24.75
N GLY A 171 21.84 -14.55 24.78
CA GLY A 171 21.39 -13.91 26.01
C GLY A 171 20.74 -14.88 26.99
N GLY A 172 19.98 -15.86 26.46
CA GLY A 172 19.33 -16.92 27.21
C GLY A 172 20.31 -17.75 28.03
N GLN A 173 21.46 -18.12 27.47
CA GLN A 173 22.50 -18.88 28.19
C GLN A 173 23.02 -18.17 29.45
N ARG A 174 23.07 -16.83 29.43
CA ARG A 174 23.48 -16.01 30.59
C ARG A 174 22.35 -15.76 31.58
N LEU A 175 21.11 -15.69 31.11
CA LEU A 175 19.91 -15.47 31.95
C LEU A 175 19.43 -16.74 32.65
N THR A 176 19.64 -17.92 32.05
CA THR A 176 19.18 -19.21 32.62
C THR A 176 19.88 -19.64 33.89
N THR A 177 20.98 -19.00 34.29
CA THR A 177 21.60 -19.21 35.61
C THR A 177 20.92 -18.43 36.74
N GLY A 178 20.02 -17.48 36.45
CA GLY A 178 19.43 -16.57 37.46
C GLY A 178 17.90 -16.60 37.62
N VAL A 179 17.12 -17.17 36.69
CA VAL A 179 15.64 -17.10 36.73
C VAL A 179 14.97 -18.47 36.89
N GLY A 180 14.82 -18.92 38.14
CA GLY A 180 14.00 -20.10 38.49
C GLY A 180 12.49 -19.91 38.23
N LEU A 181 12.04 -18.66 38.08
CA LEU A 181 10.65 -18.26 37.86
C LEU A 181 10.09 -18.66 36.48
N LEU A 182 10.94 -18.78 35.46
CA LEU A 182 10.51 -19.16 34.10
C LEU A 182 10.16 -20.66 34.00
N ARG A 183 10.77 -21.49 34.86
CA ARG A 183 10.48 -22.94 34.92
C ARG A 183 9.16 -23.25 35.63
N THR A 184 8.78 -22.47 36.64
CA THR A 184 7.53 -22.70 37.40
C THR A 184 6.27 -22.33 36.62
N HIS A 185 6.34 -21.41 35.65
CA HIS A 185 5.20 -21.01 34.82
C HIS A 185 5.24 -21.53 33.38
N ALA A 186 6.21 -22.37 33.03
CA ALA A 186 6.42 -22.86 31.66
C ALA A 186 5.18 -23.53 31.05
N GLU A 187 4.38 -24.23 31.86
CA GLU A 187 3.13 -24.86 31.39
C GLU A 187 2.03 -23.84 31.10
N SER A 188 1.91 -22.78 31.91
CA SER A 188 0.95 -21.70 31.69
C SER A 188 1.33 -20.86 30.47
N THR A 189 2.61 -20.50 30.33
CA THR A 189 3.14 -19.77 29.17
C THR A 189 2.93 -20.54 27.87
N ARG A 190 3.12 -21.86 27.87
CA ARG A 190 2.85 -22.72 26.70
C ARG A 190 1.37 -22.70 26.29
N LYS A 191 0.44 -22.78 27.25
CA LYS A 191 -1.00 -22.75 26.98
C LYS A 191 -1.44 -21.40 26.41
N VAL A 192 -1.00 -20.30 27.03
CA VAL A 192 -1.29 -18.93 26.56
C VAL A 192 -0.75 -18.72 25.14
N ALA A 193 0.48 -19.16 24.88
CA ALA A 193 1.10 -19.08 23.56
C ALA A 193 0.36 -19.91 22.49
N GLY A 194 -0.10 -21.11 22.84
CA GLY A 194 -0.93 -21.94 21.95
C GLY A 194 -2.29 -21.32 21.65
N ILE A 195 -2.94 -20.69 22.63
CA ILE A 195 -4.22 -19.97 22.45
C ILE A 195 -4.02 -18.78 21.50
N LEU A 196 -2.99 -17.96 21.72
CA LEU A 196 -2.69 -16.81 20.85
C LEU A 196 -2.41 -17.22 19.40
N LEU A 197 -1.63 -18.29 19.19
CA LEU A 197 -1.35 -18.85 17.87
C LEU A 197 -2.63 -19.34 17.17
N GLY A 198 -3.51 -20.06 17.90
CA GLY A 198 -4.77 -20.56 17.38
C GLY A 198 -5.76 -19.44 17.00
N VAL A 199 -5.86 -18.41 17.83
CA VAL A 199 -6.69 -17.22 17.54
C VAL A 199 -6.18 -16.49 16.29
N GLY A 200 -4.86 -16.32 16.15
CA GLY A 200 -4.26 -15.73 14.95
C GLY A 200 -4.55 -16.53 13.67
N ALA A 201 -4.41 -17.87 13.72
CA ALA A 201 -4.70 -18.73 12.58
C ALA A 201 -6.19 -18.68 12.17
N LEU A 202 -7.10 -18.66 13.14
CA LEU A 202 -8.53 -18.51 12.89
C LEU A 202 -8.86 -17.13 12.29
N ALA A 203 -8.24 -16.05 12.80
CA ALA A 203 -8.44 -14.71 12.27
C ALA A 203 -8.05 -14.61 10.78
N ILE A 204 -6.92 -15.23 10.39
CA ILE A 204 -6.46 -15.31 9.00
C ILE A 204 -7.39 -16.19 8.14
N ALA A 205 -7.91 -17.29 8.69
CA ALA A 205 -8.82 -18.19 7.98
C ALA A 205 -10.16 -17.51 7.62
N PHE A 206 -10.68 -16.68 8.51
CA PHE A 206 -11.94 -15.95 8.30
C PHE A 206 -11.74 -14.59 7.61
N ASN A 207 -10.52 -14.23 7.17
CA ASN A 207 -10.16 -12.91 6.63
C ASN A 207 -10.46 -11.72 7.58
N LEU A 208 -10.59 -11.97 8.89
CA LEU A 208 -10.84 -10.93 9.89
C LEU A 208 -9.62 -10.00 10.07
N ASP A 209 -8.44 -10.41 9.61
CA ASP A 209 -7.22 -9.61 9.60
C ASP A 209 -7.39 -8.30 8.80
N THR A 210 -8.12 -8.33 7.69
CA THR A 210 -8.40 -7.12 6.88
C THR A 210 -9.43 -6.18 7.52
N GLU A 211 -10.37 -6.70 8.31
CA GLU A 211 -11.41 -5.91 8.97
C GLU A 211 -10.98 -5.36 10.35
N ILE A 212 -10.09 -6.07 11.06
CA ILE A 212 -9.57 -5.66 12.37
C ILE A 212 -8.44 -4.62 12.24
N THR A 213 -7.56 -4.76 11.24
CA THR A 213 -6.48 -3.79 10.99
C THR A 213 -6.98 -2.39 10.61
N THR A 214 -8.21 -2.28 10.10
CA THR A 214 -8.85 -0.99 9.80
C THR A 214 -9.49 -0.32 11.02
N ARG A 215 -9.62 -1.00 12.18
CA ARG A 215 -10.30 -0.48 13.37
C ARG A 215 -9.44 -0.34 14.63
N LEU A 216 -8.23 -0.87 14.68
CA LEU A 216 -7.37 -0.81 15.88
C LEU A 216 -5.93 -0.36 15.54
N PRO A 217 -5.49 0.83 16.03
CA PRO A 217 -4.09 1.26 15.92
C PRO A 217 -3.25 0.46 16.90
N THR A 218 -2.63 -0.63 16.44
CA THR A 218 -1.74 -1.45 17.28
C THR A 218 -0.30 -0.96 17.14
N TYR A 219 0.40 -0.79 18.27
CA TYR A 219 1.69 -0.12 18.43
C TYR A 219 2.88 -0.63 17.57
N GLY A 220 2.75 -1.75 16.84
CA GLY A 220 3.79 -2.31 15.97
C GLY A 220 3.62 -2.06 14.47
N THR A 221 2.42 -1.71 14.00
CA THR A 221 2.13 -1.54 12.56
C THR A 221 2.44 -0.15 12.04
N SER A 222 2.54 0.86 12.91
CA SER A 222 2.77 2.26 12.51
C SER A 222 4.10 2.50 11.80
N PHE A 223 5.12 1.68 12.09
CA PHE A 223 6.43 1.78 11.43
C PHE A 223 6.46 0.99 10.11
N GLN A 224 5.84 -0.19 10.08
CA GLN A 224 5.69 -0.98 8.86
C GLN A 224 4.82 -0.25 7.82
N GLU A 225 3.74 0.41 8.26
CA GLU A 225 2.89 1.23 7.42
C GLU A 225 3.59 2.50 6.92
N ARG A 226 4.53 3.09 7.69
CA ARG A 226 5.40 4.19 7.23
C ARG A 226 6.42 3.75 6.18
N VAL A 227 6.93 2.52 6.28
CA VAL A 227 7.88 1.94 5.31
C VAL A 227 7.13 1.45 4.06
N GLU A 228 5.94 0.88 4.21
CA GLU A 228 5.09 0.36 3.11
C GLU A 228 4.33 1.46 2.36
N ARG A 229 4.00 2.61 2.99
CA ARG A 229 3.47 3.80 2.30
C ARG A 229 4.54 4.62 1.58
N ASN A 230 5.83 4.27 1.73
CA ASN A 230 6.89 4.90 0.95
C ASN A 230 6.79 4.46 -0.51
N SER A 231 6.49 5.42 -1.40
CA SER A 231 6.29 5.21 -2.84
C SER A 231 7.51 4.57 -3.53
N THR A 232 8.71 4.76 -2.99
CA THR A 232 9.96 4.17 -3.51
C THR A 232 10.06 2.68 -3.16
N VAL A 233 9.67 2.32 -1.94
CA VAL A 233 9.73 0.95 -1.42
C VAL A 233 8.67 0.09 -2.11
N ARG A 234 7.44 0.60 -2.28
CA ARG A 234 6.40 -0.08 -3.07
C ARG A 234 6.77 -0.24 -4.54
N ARG A 235 7.42 0.75 -5.15
CA ARG A 235 7.90 0.67 -6.55
C ARG A 235 8.97 -0.42 -6.71
N GLU A 236 9.93 -0.48 -5.77
CA GLU A 236 10.96 -1.52 -5.75
C GLU A 236 10.39 -2.91 -5.40
N LEU A 237 9.44 -3.04 -4.46
CA LEU A 237 8.75 -4.31 -4.16
C LEU A 237 7.88 -4.77 -5.34
N ARG A 238 7.19 -3.86 -6.04
CA ARG A 238 6.42 -4.19 -7.25
C ARG A 238 7.32 -4.59 -8.42
N GLY A 239 8.48 -3.95 -8.54
CA GLY A 239 9.55 -4.33 -9.47
C GLY A 239 10.20 -5.67 -9.15
N LEU A 240 10.13 -6.13 -7.89
CA LEU A 240 10.39 -7.53 -7.57
C LEU A 240 9.24 -8.42 -8.01
N THR A 241 7.97 -8.16 -7.63
CA THR A 241 6.80 -9.00 -7.98
C THR A 241 6.42 -9.06 -9.48
N GLY A 242 7.34 -8.69 -10.39
CA GLY A 242 7.09 -8.65 -11.84
C GLY A 242 6.02 -7.64 -12.28
N SER A 243 5.62 -6.73 -11.39
CA SER A 243 4.45 -5.85 -11.55
C SER A 243 4.81 -4.35 -11.46
N GLY A 244 6.07 -3.97 -11.77
CA GLY A 244 6.49 -2.56 -11.74
C GLY A 244 7.77 -2.25 -12.53
N ASP A 245 7.66 -1.28 -13.44
CA ASP A 245 8.69 -0.42 -14.06
C ASP A 245 9.91 -1.03 -14.79
N ALA A 246 10.01 -2.34 -14.95
CA ALA A 246 11.06 -2.98 -15.77
C ALA A 246 10.49 -3.89 -16.88
N LEU A 247 9.75 -3.31 -17.84
CA LEU A 247 9.53 -3.93 -19.17
C LEU A 247 10.06 -3.03 -20.28
N ALA A 248 11.18 -2.36 -19.99
CA ALA A 248 12.02 -1.68 -20.95
C ALA A 248 13.36 -2.43 -21.12
N ALA A 249 13.33 -3.75 -21.31
CA ALA A 249 14.36 -4.48 -22.03
C ALA A 249 13.97 -5.95 -22.20
N ASP A 250 14.18 -6.43 -23.41
CA ASP A 250 14.39 -7.81 -23.83
C ASP A 250 13.21 -8.73 -24.19
N THR A 251 13.43 -9.37 -25.33
CA THR A 251 12.56 -10.22 -26.13
C THR A 251 12.51 -11.63 -25.55
N GLY A 252 11.31 -12.18 -25.27
CA GLY A 252 11.20 -13.64 -25.05
C GLY A 252 9.94 -14.21 -24.40
N SER A 253 9.26 -13.51 -23.49
CA SER A 253 8.03 -14.03 -22.85
C SER A 253 6.80 -13.18 -23.21
N ALA A 254 5.92 -13.75 -24.04
CA ALA A 254 5.02 -13.03 -24.93
C ALA A 254 3.63 -12.67 -24.38
N ALA A 255 3.44 -12.48 -23.07
CA ALA A 255 2.08 -12.28 -22.54
C ALA A 255 2.01 -11.57 -21.18
N GLY A 256 2.01 -10.22 -21.15
CA GLY A 256 1.56 -9.47 -19.97
C GLY A 256 0.14 -9.88 -19.52
N PRO A 257 -0.27 -9.64 -18.26
CA PRO A 257 -1.55 -10.11 -17.75
C PRO A 257 -2.72 -9.60 -18.59
N ARG A 258 -3.81 -10.38 -18.66
CA ARG A 258 -5.03 -9.90 -19.31
C ARG A 258 -5.57 -8.71 -18.54
N ALA A 259 -5.95 -7.65 -19.25
CA ALA A 259 -6.54 -6.49 -18.61
C ALA A 259 -7.87 -6.87 -17.95
N PRO A 260 -8.09 -6.54 -16.67
CA PRO A 260 -9.35 -6.76 -15.99
C PRO A 260 -10.50 -6.02 -16.70
N GLU A 261 -11.70 -6.61 -16.71
CA GLU A 261 -12.88 -5.93 -17.25
C GLU A 261 -13.30 -4.72 -16.41
N PHE A 262 -14.04 -3.81 -17.03
CA PHE A 262 -14.70 -2.71 -16.30
C PHE A 262 -15.85 -3.30 -15.46
N LYS A 263 -15.67 -3.32 -14.13
CA LYS A 263 -16.63 -3.88 -13.18
C LYS A 263 -17.48 -2.78 -12.54
N ASP A 264 -18.76 -3.09 -12.33
CA ASP A 264 -19.74 -2.28 -11.59
C ASP A 264 -19.95 -0.85 -12.13
N ILE A 265 -19.65 -0.61 -13.40
CA ILE A 265 -19.87 0.70 -14.03
C ILE A 265 -21.32 0.85 -14.47
N LYS A 266 -22.09 1.60 -13.67
CA LYS A 266 -23.51 1.89 -13.93
C LYS A 266 -23.74 3.00 -14.95
N LEU A 267 -22.80 3.93 -15.07
CA LEU A 267 -22.96 5.11 -15.94
C LEU A 267 -21.69 5.40 -16.73
N TRP A 268 -21.87 5.61 -18.03
CA TRP A 268 -20.84 6.03 -18.95
C TRP A 268 -21.16 7.41 -19.54
N LEU A 269 -20.18 8.30 -19.50
CA LEU A 269 -20.24 9.60 -20.19
C LEU A 269 -19.47 9.53 -21.51
N ASN A 270 -19.78 10.43 -22.44
CA ASN A 270 -19.17 10.51 -23.76
C ASN A 270 -19.29 9.20 -24.57
N ARG A 271 -20.41 8.49 -24.42
CA ARG A 271 -20.77 7.28 -25.16
C ARG A 271 -22.12 7.45 -25.87
N PRO A 272 -22.28 6.99 -27.13
CA PRO A 272 -23.58 6.97 -27.80
C PRO A 272 -24.59 6.20 -26.95
N ASN A 273 -25.69 6.85 -26.57
CA ASN A 273 -26.76 6.30 -25.73
C ASN A 273 -26.28 5.68 -24.39
N GLY A 274 -25.13 6.12 -23.87
CA GLY A 274 -24.58 5.58 -22.62
C GLY A 274 -24.12 4.12 -22.70
N LYS A 275 -23.96 3.55 -23.91
CA LYS A 275 -23.59 2.13 -24.08
C LYS A 275 -22.25 1.82 -23.38
N PRO A 276 -22.20 0.78 -22.53
CA PRO A 276 -21.00 0.40 -21.80
C PRO A 276 -19.88 -0.02 -22.76
N LEU A 277 -18.64 0.11 -22.29
CA LEU A 277 -17.48 -0.51 -22.95
C LEU A 277 -17.06 -1.75 -22.16
N SER A 278 -16.46 -2.69 -22.87
CA SER A 278 -15.75 -3.84 -22.29
C SER A 278 -14.36 -3.90 -22.89
N ILE A 279 -13.39 -4.36 -22.11
CA ILE A 279 -12.03 -4.64 -22.59
C ILE A 279 -12.06 -5.63 -23.75
N ALA A 280 -12.89 -6.67 -23.67
CA ALA A 280 -13.08 -7.63 -24.75
C ALA A 280 -13.55 -6.96 -26.06
N GLY A 281 -14.50 -6.02 -25.98
CA GLY A 281 -15.01 -5.25 -27.12
C GLY A 281 -14.04 -4.20 -27.66
N LEU A 282 -12.96 -3.89 -26.93
CA LEU A 282 -11.92 -2.96 -27.33
C LEU A 282 -10.69 -3.63 -27.98
N ARG A 283 -10.68 -4.96 -28.09
CA ARG A 283 -9.64 -5.70 -28.82
C ARG A 283 -9.45 -5.15 -30.23
N GLY A 284 -8.21 -5.16 -30.71
CA GLY A 284 -7.79 -4.51 -31.95
C GLY A 284 -7.38 -3.05 -31.80
N LYS A 285 -7.70 -2.40 -30.66
CA LYS A 285 -7.23 -1.04 -30.32
C LYS A 285 -6.18 -1.09 -29.22
N VAL A 286 -5.33 -0.07 -29.18
CA VAL A 286 -4.52 0.19 -27.99
C VAL A 286 -5.40 0.95 -27.01
N VAL A 287 -5.51 0.50 -25.77
CA VAL A 287 -6.38 1.12 -24.76
C VAL A 287 -5.52 1.75 -23.66
N LEU A 288 -5.78 3.01 -23.33
CA LEU A 288 -5.26 3.65 -22.13
C LEU A 288 -6.41 3.77 -21.13
N VAL A 289 -6.31 3.06 -20.01
CA VAL A 289 -7.19 3.24 -18.85
C VAL A 289 -6.53 4.30 -17.96
N ASP A 290 -7.22 5.40 -17.73
CA ASP A 290 -6.76 6.56 -16.95
C ASP A 290 -7.64 6.73 -15.72
N PHE A 291 -7.16 6.32 -14.55
CA PHE A 291 -7.84 6.53 -13.28
C PHE A 291 -7.63 7.97 -12.83
N TRP A 292 -8.74 8.68 -12.58
CA TRP A 292 -8.70 10.09 -12.24
C TRP A 292 -9.91 10.49 -11.39
N THR A 293 -9.81 11.64 -10.76
CA THR A 293 -10.96 12.37 -10.20
C THR A 293 -10.86 13.86 -10.51
N TYR A 294 -11.98 14.57 -10.59
CA TYR A 294 -11.98 15.94 -11.14
C TYR A 294 -11.57 17.03 -10.14
N SER A 295 -11.52 16.74 -8.84
CA SER A 295 -11.02 17.69 -7.84
C SER A 295 -9.55 17.47 -7.45
N CYS A 296 -8.92 16.38 -7.88
CA CYS A 296 -7.51 16.09 -7.62
C CYS A 296 -6.58 16.95 -8.50
N ILE A 297 -5.67 17.72 -7.88
CA ILE A 297 -4.75 18.60 -8.62
C ILE A 297 -3.79 17.82 -9.54
N ASN A 298 -3.26 16.68 -9.08
CA ASN A 298 -2.36 15.83 -9.85
C ASN A 298 -3.06 15.29 -11.12
N CYS A 299 -4.33 14.92 -10.99
CA CYS A 299 -5.16 14.55 -12.14
C CYS A 299 -5.34 15.73 -13.10
N LEU A 300 -5.63 16.93 -12.58
CA LEU A 300 -5.83 18.13 -13.39
C LEU A 300 -4.56 18.59 -14.14
N ARG A 301 -3.37 18.44 -13.54
CA ARG A 301 -2.07 18.70 -14.22
C ARG A 301 -1.72 17.63 -15.25
N THR A 302 -2.12 16.38 -15.01
CA THR A 302 -1.95 15.28 -15.98
C THR A 302 -2.90 15.40 -17.18
N LEU A 303 -4.10 15.94 -16.97
CA LEU A 303 -5.18 15.96 -17.95
C LEU A 303 -4.81 16.60 -19.31
N PRO A 304 -4.07 17.72 -19.39
CA PRO A 304 -3.54 18.26 -20.64
C PRO A 304 -2.79 17.24 -21.51
N HIS A 305 -1.95 16.39 -20.91
CA HIS A 305 -1.19 15.35 -21.62
C HIS A 305 -2.12 14.27 -22.18
N VAL A 306 -3.03 13.75 -21.35
CA VAL A 306 -4.02 12.74 -21.77
C VAL A 306 -4.91 13.26 -22.90
N LYS A 307 -5.37 14.50 -22.80
CA LYS A 307 -6.15 15.16 -23.87
C LYS A 307 -5.33 15.36 -25.14
N ALA A 308 -4.03 15.63 -25.04
CA ALA A 308 -3.16 15.75 -26.21
C ALA A 308 -2.98 14.40 -26.91
N TRP A 309 -2.79 13.31 -26.14
CA TRP A 309 -2.74 11.96 -26.69
C TRP A 309 -4.06 11.53 -27.35
N ASP A 310 -5.21 11.83 -26.75
CA ASP A 310 -6.53 11.59 -27.36
C ASP A 310 -6.68 12.31 -28.71
N ARG A 311 -6.24 13.57 -28.80
CA ARG A 311 -6.28 14.31 -30.07
C ARG A 311 -5.32 13.73 -31.11
N ALA A 312 -4.10 13.39 -30.70
CA ALA A 312 -3.04 12.94 -31.59
C ALA A 312 -3.26 11.51 -32.11
N TYR A 313 -3.65 10.57 -31.23
CA TYR A 313 -3.55 9.14 -31.51
C TYR A 313 -4.90 8.43 -31.67
N ARG A 314 -6.04 9.08 -31.37
CA ARG A 314 -7.37 8.44 -31.50
C ARG A 314 -7.65 7.90 -32.91
N LYS A 315 -7.27 8.65 -33.95
CA LYS A 315 -7.42 8.20 -35.35
C LYS A 315 -6.45 7.08 -35.73
N ALA A 316 -5.34 6.94 -35.00
CA ALA A 316 -4.33 5.91 -35.23
C ALA A 316 -4.63 4.58 -34.49
N GLY A 317 -5.71 4.53 -33.70
CA GLY A 317 -6.14 3.32 -33.00
C GLY A 317 -5.99 3.35 -31.48
N LEU A 318 -5.67 4.52 -30.88
CA LEU A 318 -5.71 4.70 -29.42
C LEU A 318 -7.16 4.91 -28.94
N MET A 319 -7.59 4.18 -27.92
CA MET A 319 -8.80 4.43 -27.16
C MET A 319 -8.41 4.82 -25.73
N ILE A 320 -8.77 6.01 -25.30
CA ILE A 320 -8.62 6.39 -23.88
C ILE A 320 -9.95 6.15 -23.18
N VAL A 321 -9.92 5.54 -22.00
CA VAL A 321 -11.07 5.40 -21.10
C VAL A 321 -10.69 6.03 -19.77
N GLY A 322 -11.34 7.14 -19.42
CA GLY A 322 -11.17 7.77 -18.12
C GLY A 322 -12.03 7.05 -17.08
N VAL A 323 -11.42 6.33 -16.15
CA VAL A 323 -12.13 5.73 -15.03
C VAL A 323 -12.18 6.76 -13.91
N HIS A 324 -13.35 7.35 -13.72
CA HIS A 324 -13.60 8.32 -12.67
C HIS A 324 -13.96 7.58 -11.37
N SER A 325 -12.96 7.38 -10.51
CA SER A 325 -13.13 6.80 -9.17
C SER A 325 -13.14 7.95 -8.15
N PRO A 326 -14.24 8.17 -7.41
CA PRO A 326 -14.43 9.37 -6.60
C PRO A 326 -13.63 9.33 -5.30
N GLU A 327 -12.92 10.40 -4.97
CA GLU A 327 -12.25 10.56 -3.66
C GLU A 327 -13.25 11.05 -2.60
N PHE A 328 -14.16 11.95 -3.00
CA PHE A 328 -15.17 12.52 -2.10
C PHE A 328 -16.60 12.14 -2.50
N ALA A 329 -17.52 12.21 -1.54
CA ALA A 329 -18.93 11.87 -1.76
C ALA A 329 -19.58 12.69 -2.89
N PHE A 330 -19.28 13.98 -2.99
CA PHE A 330 -19.81 14.86 -4.04
C PHE A 330 -19.33 14.47 -5.46
N GLU A 331 -18.25 13.69 -5.57
CA GLU A 331 -17.73 13.17 -6.84
C GLU A 331 -18.47 11.92 -7.31
N ARG A 332 -19.24 11.26 -6.43
CA ARG A 332 -20.17 10.18 -6.82
C ARG A 332 -21.38 10.71 -7.60
N VAL A 333 -21.69 11.99 -7.47
CA VAL A 333 -22.91 12.61 -8.04
C VAL A 333 -22.75 12.75 -9.57
N PRO A 334 -23.56 12.06 -10.39
CA PRO A 334 -23.39 12.04 -11.84
C PRO A 334 -23.46 13.41 -12.52
N SER A 335 -24.30 14.32 -12.02
CA SER A 335 -24.42 15.68 -12.56
C SER A 335 -23.15 16.50 -12.34
N ASN A 336 -22.49 16.33 -11.19
CA ASN A 336 -21.22 16.98 -10.88
C ASN A 336 -20.11 16.48 -11.82
N VAL A 337 -19.98 15.16 -11.99
CA VAL A 337 -19.00 14.56 -12.92
C VAL A 337 -19.27 15.03 -14.35
N ARG A 338 -20.54 15.06 -14.80
CA ARG A 338 -20.90 15.57 -16.13
C ARG A 338 -20.55 17.04 -16.32
N SER A 339 -20.80 17.87 -15.30
CA SER A 339 -20.42 19.29 -15.29
C SER A 339 -18.90 19.44 -15.41
N ALA A 340 -18.14 18.68 -14.61
CA ALA A 340 -16.68 18.70 -14.62
C ALA A 340 -16.10 18.20 -15.95
N VAL A 341 -16.58 17.06 -16.49
CA VAL A 341 -16.16 16.51 -17.79
C VAL A 341 -16.35 17.53 -18.92
N ARG A 342 -17.48 18.25 -18.94
CA ARG A 342 -17.72 19.34 -19.90
C ARG A 342 -16.76 20.52 -19.68
N ARG A 343 -16.66 21.02 -18.46
CA ARG A 343 -15.81 22.15 -18.08
C ARG A 343 -14.33 21.91 -18.41
N LEU A 344 -13.86 20.68 -18.17
CA LEU A 344 -12.48 20.27 -18.42
C LEU A 344 -12.23 19.87 -19.88
N GLY A 345 -13.28 19.81 -20.72
CA GLY A 345 -13.17 19.47 -22.14
C GLY A 345 -12.71 18.03 -22.39
N VAL A 346 -13.12 17.10 -21.54
CA VAL A 346 -12.86 15.66 -21.69
C VAL A 346 -13.83 15.10 -22.74
N ARG A 347 -13.27 14.55 -23.83
CA ARG A 347 -14.06 14.03 -24.98
C ARG A 347 -14.04 12.52 -25.13
N TYR A 348 -13.04 11.85 -24.53
CA TYR A 348 -12.98 10.40 -24.51
C TYR A 348 -14.03 9.83 -23.54
N PRO A 349 -14.41 8.54 -23.68
CA PRO A 349 -15.32 7.86 -22.76
C PRO A 349 -14.89 7.98 -21.30
N VAL A 350 -15.85 8.21 -20.42
CA VAL A 350 -15.63 8.24 -18.96
C VAL A 350 -16.54 7.24 -18.28
N ALA A 351 -15.95 6.32 -17.52
CA ALA A 351 -16.64 5.35 -16.66
C ALA A 351 -16.78 5.92 -15.25
N LEU A 352 -17.98 5.96 -14.67
CA LEU A 352 -18.15 6.35 -13.27
C LEU A 352 -18.04 5.11 -12.37
N ASP A 353 -16.92 5.00 -11.68
CA ASP A 353 -16.56 3.89 -10.80
C ASP A 353 -16.90 4.21 -9.33
N ASN A 354 -18.17 4.56 -9.09
CA ASN A 354 -18.65 5.02 -7.77
C ASN A 354 -18.54 3.98 -6.66
N ASP A 355 -18.55 2.70 -7.02
CA ASP A 355 -18.49 1.55 -6.11
C ASP A 355 -17.07 0.93 -6.06
N PHE A 356 -16.09 1.56 -6.74
CA PHE A 356 -14.69 1.14 -6.83
C PHE A 356 -14.51 -0.31 -7.36
N GLY A 357 -15.46 -0.82 -8.14
CA GLY A 357 -15.42 -2.16 -8.70
C GLY A 357 -14.28 -2.30 -9.71
N THR A 358 -14.12 -1.30 -10.58
CA THR A 358 -13.01 -1.26 -11.55
C THR A 358 -11.69 -0.93 -10.88
N TRP A 359 -11.67 0.03 -9.94
CA TRP A 359 -10.50 0.36 -9.12
C TRP A 359 -9.89 -0.87 -8.45
N ARG A 360 -10.72 -1.67 -7.75
CA ARG A 360 -10.27 -2.92 -7.11
C ARG A 360 -9.86 -3.99 -8.13
N ALA A 361 -10.57 -4.09 -9.25
CA ALA A 361 -10.23 -5.06 -10.31
C ALA A 361 -8.84 -4.83 -10.90
N TYR A 362 -8.39 -3.57 -10.96
CA TYR A 362 -7.06 -3.17 -11.42
C TYR A 362 -6.02 -3.10 -10.29
N SER A 363 -6.39 -3.42 -9.05
CA SER A 363 -5.54 -3.29 -7.87
C SER A 363 -4.89 -1.91 -7.75
N ASN A 364 -5.64 -0.86 -8.12
CA ASN A 364 -5.15 0.52 -8.10
C ASN A 364 -5.19 1.08 -6.66
N ASP A 365 -4.28 2.00 -6.34
CA ASP A 365 -4.20 2.67 -5.05
C ASP A 365 -3.99 4.20 -5.17
N TYR A 366 -3.92 4.73 -6.40
CA TYR A 366 -3.44 6.10 -6.63
C TYR A 366 -4.29 6.89 -7.63
N TRP A 367 -4.31 8.21 -7.42
CA TRP A 367 -4.77 9.19 -8.40
C TRP A 367 -3.62 10.14 -8.78
N PRO A 368 -3.35 10.36 -10.09
CA PRO A 368 -3.81 9.57 -11.22
C PRO A 368 -3.09 8.21 -11.31
N ALA A 369 -3.66 7.27 -12.09
CA ALA A 369 -2.97 6.04 -12.48
C ALA A 369 -3.30 5.68 -13.93
N LYS A 370 -2.36 5.04 -14.63
CA LYS A 370 -2.47 4.71 -16.05
C LYS A 370 -2.14 3.25 -16.30
N TYR A 371 -2.95 2.60 -17.14
CA TYR A 371 -2.70 1.25 -17.61
C TYR A 371 -2.82 1.24 -19.14
N LEU A 372 -1.74 0.88 -19.83
CA LEU A 372 -1.73 0.72 -21.28
C LEU A 372 -1.89 -0.75 -21.64
N ILE A 373 -2.90 -0.99 -22.48
CA ILE A 373 -3.34 -2.30 -22.91
C ILE A 373 -3.12 -2.38 -24.42
N ASP A 374 -2.49 -3.47 -24.88
CA ASP A 374 -2.27 -3.70 -26.29
C ASP A 374 -3.53 -4.20 -27.04
N LYS A 375 -3.39 -4.37 -28.35
CA LYS A 375 -4.47 -4.81 -29.24
C LYS A 375 -5.02 -6.20 -28.91
N SER A 376 -4.29 -7.01 -28.14
CA SER A 376 -4.73 -8.33 -27.69
C SER A 376 -5.52 -8.30 -26.37
N GLY A 377 -5.60 -7.13 -25.72
CA GLY A 377 -6.26 -6.96 -24.42
C GLY A 377 -5.34 -7.31 -23.24
N ARG A 378 -4.02 -7.19 -23.39
CA ARG A 378 -3.05 -7.44 -22.32
C ARG A 378 -2.43 -6.14 -21.83
N VAL A 379 -2.25 -6.00 -20.52
CA VAL A 379 -1.56 -4.86 -19.91
C VAL A 379 -0.07 -4.95 -20.25
N ARG A 380 0.48 -3.85 -20.75
CA ARG A 380 1.89 -3.75 -21.20
C ARG A 380 2.68 -2.66 -20.49
N TYR A 381 2.00 -1.74 -19.82
CA TYR A 381 2.62 -0.69 -19.04
C TYR A 381 1.63 -0.15 -18.02
N GLU A 382 2.15 0.21 -16.86
CA GLU A 382 1.42 0.82 -15.77
C GLU A 382 2.20 2.04 -15.28
N HIS A 383 1.52 3.08 -14.85
CA HIS A 383 2.14 4.24 -14.24
C HIS A 383 1.27 4.78 -13.10
N TYR A 384 1.88 4.92 -11.93
CA TYR A 384 1.21 5.40 -10.73
C TYR A 384 1.69 6.80 -10.38
N GLY A 385 0.73 7.69 -10.14
CA GLY A 385 0.98 9.09 -9.84
C GLY A 385 1.12 9.97 -11.08
N GLU A 386 1.55 11.20 -10.82
CA GLU A 386 1.77 12.24 -11.83
C GLU A 386 3.17 12.13 -12.44
N GLY A 387 3.27 12.37 -13.75
CA GLY A 387 4.55 12.44 -14.47
C GLY A 387 4.72 11.35 -15.54
N ALA A 388 5.99 11.05 -15.86
CA ALA A 388 6.43 10.08 -16.86
C ALA A 388 5.72 10.18 -18.23
N TYR A 389 5.31 11.39 -18.63
CA TYR A 389 4.50 11.59 -19.83
C TYR A 389 5.21 11.16 -21.11
N GLY A 390 6.51 11.46 -21.25
CA GLY A 390 7.30 11.08 -22.41
C GLY A 390 7.50 9.57 -22.55
N GLU A 391 7.61 8.87 -21.42
CA GLU A 391 7.70 7.40 -21.38
C GLU A 391 6.36 6.78 -21.77
N THR A 392 5.26 7.22 -21.13
CA THR A 392 3.90 6.77 -21.43
C THR A 392 3.58 6.95 -22.93
N GLU A 393 3.89 8.12 -23.49
CA GLU A 393 3.69 8.38 -24.93
C GLU A 393 4.56 7.48 -25.81
N SER A 394 5.79 7.16 -25.39
CA SER A 394 6.67 6.25 -26.11
C SER A 394 6.09 4.83 -26.15
N VAL A 395 5.49 4.36 -25.05
CA VAL A 395 4.78 3.07 -25.01
C VAL A 395 3.53 3.10 -25.89
N ILE A 396 2.70 4.16 -25.83
CA ILE A 396 1.53 4.34 -26.71
C ILE A 396 1.93 4.15 -28.17
N ARG A 397 2.98 4.85 -28.62
CA ARG A 397 3.45 4.78 -30.00
C ARG A 397 3.95 3.38 -30.37
N ARG A 398 4.70 2.74 -29.47
CA ARG A 398 5.18 1.36 -29.65
C ARG A 398 4.04 0.38 -29.86
N LEU A 399 2.98 0.46 -29.02
CA LEU A 399 1.82 -0.43 -29.10
C LEU A 399 0.95 -0.15 -30.33
N LEU A 400 0.90 1.10 -30.81
CA LEU A 400 0.19 1.43 -32.05
C LEU A 400 0.92 0.88 -33.28
N GLY A 401 2.27 0.85 -33.23
CA GLY A 401 3.17 0.28 -34.23
C GLY A 401 3.95 1.33 -35.03
N GLU A 402 4.98 0.88 -35.75
CA GLU A 402 5.97 1.74 -36.45
C GLU A 402 5.37 2.65 -37.54
N LYS A 403 4.16 2.35 -38.03
CA LYS A 403 3.49 3.13 -39.08
C LYS A 403 2.82 4.42 -38.57
N VAL A 404 2.86 4.72 -37.27
CA VAL A 404 2.27 5.96 -36.73
C VAL A 404 3.15 7.16 -37.05
N ARG A 405 2.81 7.86 -38.14
CA ARG A 405 3.43 9.13 -38.58
C ARG A 405 2.98 10.38 -37.80
N VAL A 406 2.29 10.19 -36.67
CA VAL A 406 1.85 11.31 -35.81
C VAL A 406 3.06 11.90 -35.10
N ARG A 407 3.21 13.24 -35.06
CA ARG A 407 4.27 13.91 -34.28
C ARG A 407 4.02 13.71 -32.79
N ARG A 408 5.08 13.56 -31.99
CA ARG A 408 4.96 13.54 -30.52
C ARG A 408 4.27 14.81 -30.01
N THR A 409 3.51 14.66 -28.93
CA THR A 409 2.84 15.79 -28.29
C THR A 409 3.86 16.68 -27.58
N SER A 410 3.57 17.98 -27.54
CA SER A 410 4.47 19.01 -26.97
C SER A 410 3.77 19.77 -25.85
N VAL A 411 3.31 19.04 -24.83
CA VAL A 411 2.71 19.62 -23.63
C VAL A 411 3.82 19.81 -22.59
N PRO A 412 4.01 21.03 -22.03
CA PRO A 412 4.98 21.27 -20.97
C PRO A 412 4.69 20.39 -19.76
N ASP A 413 5.72 19.74 -19.23
CA ASP A 413 5.63 19.00 -17.98
C ASP A 413 5.64 19.98 -16.80
N GLN A 414 4.55 20.00 -16.03
CA GLN A 414 4.36 20.86 -14.85
C GLN A 414 4.36 20.04 -13.56
N THR A 415 4.90 18.82 -13.58
CA THR A 415 4.99 17.97 -12.40
C THR A 415 5.90 18.63 -11.35
N PRO A 416 5.41 18.84 -10.12
CA PRO A 416 6.24 19.42 -9.06
C PRO A 416 7.47 18.55 -8.77
N SER A 417 8.66 19.15 -8.74
CA SER A 417 9.92 18.47 -8.40
C SER A 417 10.32 18.63 -6.94
N ASP A 418 9.79 19.64 -6.26
CA ASP A 418 10.14 19.95 -4.88
C ASP A 418 9.31 19.13 -3.88
N ILE A 419 9.88 18.87 -2.71
CA ILE A 419 9.14 18.29 -1.59
C ILE A 419 8.17 19.37 -1.08
N THR A 420 6.89 19.14 -1.30
CA THR A 420 5.79 20.00 -0.87
C THR A 420 5.05 19.38 0.31
N THR A 421 4.25 20.19 1.00
CA THR A 421 3.29 19.72 2.01
C THR A 421 2.42 18.60 1.41
N ARG A 422 2.19 17.54 2.19
CA ARG A 422 1.32 16.44 1.78
C ARG A 422 -0.13 16.91 1.72
N GLU A 423 -0.94 16.23 0.93
CA GLU A 423 -2.39 16.47 0.89
C GLU A 423 -2.97 16.48 2.30
N THR A 424 -3.64 17.57 2.65
CA THR A 424 -4.11 17.84 4.01
C THR A 424 -5.62 17.81 4.03
N TYR A 425 -6.19 16.69 4.48
CA TYR A 425 -7.63 16.49 4.64
C TYR A 425 -8.18 17.28 5.83
N LEU A 426 -9.38 17.81 5.68
CA LEU A 426 -10.06 18.62 6.70
C LEU A 426 -11.02 17.80 7.58
N GLY A 427 -11.58 16.72 7.02
CA GLY A 427 -12.48 15.82 7.74
C GLY A 427 -11.76 14.92 8.75
N TYR A 428 -12.47 14.53 9.81
CA TYR A 428 -11.86 13.83 10.95
C TYR A 428 -11.36 12.42 10.63
N ALA A 429 -11.81 11.78 9.55
CA ALA A 429 -11.41 10.42 9.21
C ALA A 429 -9.99 10.33 8.62
N ARG A 430 -9.47 11.42 8.06
CA ARG A 430 -8.17 11.43 7.34
C ARG A 430 -7.24 12.58 7.74
N ILE A 431 -7.64 13.43 8.68
CA ILE A 431 -6.79 14.51 9.17
C ILE A 431 -5.64 13.93 10.02
N GLU A 432 -4.38 14.26 9.68
CA GLU A 432 -3.20 13.71 10.38
C GLU A 432 -2.53 14.71 11.34
N ASN A 433 -2.54 16.01 11.03
CA ASN A 433 -1.72 17.04 11.71
C ASN A 433 -2.56 18.16 12.37
N PHE A 434 -3.67 17.79 13.03
CA PHE A 434 -4.54 18.76 13.69
C PHE A 434 -3.94 19.31 14.99
N ALA A 435 -3.95 20.65 15.15
CA ALA A 435 -3.25 21.35 16.23
C ALA A 435 -4.09 22.43 16.93
N SER A 436 -5.43 22.36 16.87
CA SER A 436 -6.29 23.25 17.66
C SER A 436 -6.22 22.91 19.16
N ARG A 437 -6.62 23.86 20.03
CA ARG A 437 -6.63 23.66 21.49
C ARG A 437 -7.63 22.61 21.93
N SER A 438 -8.80 22.60 21.28
CA SER A 438 -9.88 21.67 21.55
C SER A 438 -9.76 20.48 20.60
N PRO A 439 -9.99 19.24 21.07
CA PRO A 439 -10.07 18.10 20.17
C PRO A 439 -11.25 18.26 19.21
N ILE A 440 -11.17 17.60 18.05
CA ILE A 440 -12.25 17.59 17.07
C ILE A 440 -13.50 16.95 17.69
N GLN A 441 -14.61 17.68 17.65
CA GLN A 441 -15.94 17.16 17.95
C GLN A 441 -16.54 16.59 16.67
N PHE A 442 -16.92 15.31 16.68
CA PHE A 442 -17.41 14.61 15.51
C PHE A 442 -18.86 14.98 15.21
N ASP A 443 -19.16 15.32 13.95
CA ASP A 443 -20.49 15.53 13.39
C ASP A 443 -21.35 16.58 14.11
N THR A 444 -20.73 17.41 14.95
CA THR A 444 -21.40 18.42 15.78
C THR A 444 -20.73 19.78 15.59
N GLU A 445 -21.52 20.85 15.53
CA GLU A 445 -20.98 22.21 15.56
C GLU A 445 -20.28 22.46 16.90
N ALA A 446 -19.02 22.86 16.84
CA ALA A 446 -18.24 23.23 18.00
C ALA A 446 -17.42 24.49 17.74
N GLU A 447 -17.09 25.19 18.82
CA GLU A 447 -16.21 26.35 18.79
C GLU A 447 -14.75 25.91 18.98
N TYR A 448 -13.88 26.41 18.10
CA TYR A 448 -12.47 26.10 18.09
C TYR A 448 -11.64 27.37 18.28
N ASP A 449 -10.41 27.18 18.75
CA ASP A 449 -9.43 28.25 18.92
C ASP A 449 -8.09 27.85 18.35
N PHE A 450 -7.37 28.83 17.79
CA PHE A 450 -5.99 28.63 17.41
C PHE A 450 -5.10 28.32 18.63
N PRO A 451 -4.05 27.50 18.46
CA PRO A 451 -3.06 27.28 19.51
C PRO A 451 -2.38 28.60 19.88
N LYS A 452 -1.90 28.71 21.14
CA LYS A 452 -1.14 29.88 21.61
C LYS A 452 0.23 29.99 20.93
N GLY A 453 0.79 28.87 20.51
CA GLY A 453 2.09 28.78 19.84
C GLY A 453 1.98 28.82 18.32
N LEU A 454 3.13 28.89 17.67
CA LEU A 454 3.24 28.74 16.22
C LEU A 454 2.86 27.31 15.80
N LEU A 455 2.16 27.19 14.68
CA LEU A 455 1.90 25.90 14.05
C LEU A 455 3.21 25.29 13.57
N GLY A 456 3.42 24.01 13.85
CA GLY A 456 4.52 23.24 13.28
C GLY A 456 4.33 23.02 11.77
N PRO A 457 5.35 22.52 11.06
CA PRO A 457 5.25 22.23 9.62
C PRO A 457 4.08 21.29 9.31
N ASP A 458 3.34 21.60 8.24
CA ASP A 458 2.18 20.84 7.77
C ASP A 458 1.04 20.69 8.80
N GLN A 459 1.02 21.51 9.86
CA GLN A 459 -0.05 21.51 10.85
C GLN A 459 -1.20 22.41 10.45
N ILE A 460 -2.39 21.97 10.84
CA ILE A 460 -3.66 22.65 10.58
C ILE A 460 -4.43 22.91 11.87
N ALA A 461 -5.05 24.08 11.98
CA ALA A 461 -5.90 24.43 13.11
C ALA A 461 -7.15 25.19 12.67
N TYR A 462 -8.22 25.02 13.45
CA TYR A 462 -9.49 25.72 13.29
C TYR A 462 -9.66 26.79 14.36
N ALA A 463 -10.39 27.85 14.02
CA ALA A 463 -10.91 28.84 14.95
C ALA A 463 -12.32 29.27 14.54
N GLY A 464 -13.12 29.73 15.51
CA GLY A 464 -14.55 30.01 15.30
C GLY A 464 -15.37 28.72 15.26
N LYS A 465 -16.59 28.80 14.73
CA LYS A 465 -17.51 27.65 14.71
C LYS A 465 -17.30 26.77 13.50
N TRP A 466 -17.20 25.46 13.73
CA TRP A 466 -17.06 24.46 12.68
C TRP A 466 -17.85 23.20 13.01
N THR A 467 -18.44 22.59 11.98
CA THR A 467 -18.88 21.19 12.03
C THR A 467 -17.87 20.35 11.27
N VAL A 468 -17.26 19.36 11.93
CA VAL A 468 -16.26 18.48 11.31
C VAL A 468 -16.89 17.11 11.07
N GLU A 469 -17.04 16.75 9.80
CA GLU A 469 -17.59 15.48 9.33
C GLU A 469 -16.44 14.53 8.89
N PRO A 470 -16.69 13.24 8.56
CA PRO A 470 -15.62 12.31 8.24
C PRO A 470 -14.71 12.78 7.09
N SER A 471 -15.29 13.42 6.07
CA SER A 471 -14.60 13.77 4.81
C SER A 471 -14.52 15.26 4.50
N ARG A 472 -15.16 16.11 5.32
CA ARG A 472 -15.24 17.56 5.09
C ARG A 472 -15.40 18.33 6.40
N THR A 473 -15.24 19.65 6.32
CA THR A 473 -15.63 20.61 7.36
C THR A 473 -16.67 21.57 6.80
N ILE A 474 -17.60 22.02 7.65
CA ILE A 474 -18.60 23.02 7.32
C ILE A 474 -18.35 24.25 8.20
N ALA A 475 -18.20 25.40 7.54
CA ALA A 475 -17.95 26.68 8.19
C ALA A 475 -19.21 27.21 8.87
N GLY A 476 -19.12 27.51 10.17
CA GLY A 476 -20.12 28.28 10.91
C GLY A 476 -19.74 29.77 10.99
N PRO A 477 -20.35 30.51 11.94
CA PRO A 477 -19.95 31.88 12.26
C PRO A 477 -18.47 32.01 12.64
N ASP A 478 -17.81 33.06 12.12
CA ASP A 478 -16.39 33.39 12.37
C ASP A 478 -15.38 32.26 12.07
N ALA A 479 -15.77 31.34 11.19
CA ALA A 479 -14.99 30.18 10.78
C ALA A 479 -13.68 30.59 10.10
N ARG A 480 -12.57 30.27 10.76
CA ARG A 480 -11.20 30.51 10.29
C ARG A 480 -10.38 29.24 10.36
N LEU A 481 -9.44 29.10 9.44
CA LEU A 481 -8.55 27.95 9.32
C LEU A 481 -7.14 28.45 9.10
N ARG A 482 -6.17 27.86 9.80
CA ARG A 482 -4.74 28.10 9.57
C ARG A 482 -4.02 26.83 9.16
N LEU A 483 -3.12 26.96 8.18
CA LEU A 483 -2.25 25.90 7.69
C LEU A 483 -0.82 26.44 7.58
N ASN A 484 0.14 25.78 8.23
CA ASN A 484 1.55 26.04 7.96
C ASN A 484 2.00 25.17 6.78
N PHE A 485 2.32 25.80 5.66
CA PHE A 485 2.56 25.12 4.38
C PHE A 485 4.00 25.28 3.89
N GLN A 486 4.40 24.37 3.01
CA GLN A 486 5.59 24.45 2.16
C GLN A 486 5.19 24.06 0.72
N ALA A 487 4.99 25.04 -0.16
CA ALA A 487 4.57 24.80 -1.55
C ALA A 487 4.84 26.00 -2.47
N ASN A 488 4.81 25.77 -3.79
CA ASN A 488 4.74 26.85 -4.78
C ASN A 488 3.28 27.26 -4.97
N ASP A 489 2.44 26.28 -5.27
CA ASP A 489 1.03 26.47 -5.52
C ASP A 489 0.20 25.84 -4.41
N ILE A 490 -0.82 26.55 -3.94
CA ILE A 490 -1.74 26.06 -2.91
C ILE A 490 -3.15 26.02 -3.49
N PHE A 491 -3.80 24.88 -3.32
CA PHE A 491 -5.15 24.64 -3.78
C PHE A 491 -6.02 24.11 -2.64
N ILE A 492 -7.32 24.38 -2.71
CA ILE A 492 -8.32 23.86 -1.76
C ILE A 492 -9.55 23.38 -2.50
N VAL A 493 -10.09 22.24 -2.09
CA VAL A 493 -11.36 21.72 -2.58
C VAL A 493 -12.49 22.29 -1.74
N LEU A 494 -13.39 23.05 -2.38
CA LEU A 494 -14.50 23.75 -1.72
C LEU A 494 -15.85 23.43 -2.36
N ALA A 495 -16.90 23.47 -1.54
CA ALA A 495 -18.31 23.42 -1.94
C ALA A 495 -19.13 24.50 -1.21
N GLY A 496 -20.38 24.66 -1.64
CA GLY A 496 -21.30 25.67 -1.10
C GLY A 496 -21.36 26.95 -1.93
N SER A 497 -21.87 28.02 -1.32
CA SER A 497 -21.99 29.34 -1.93
C SER A 497 -21.57 30.42 -0.95
N GLY A 498 -20.58 31.23 -1.31
CA GLY A 498 -20.01 32.24 -0.41
C GLY A 498 -18.61 32.66 -0.83
N GLN A 499 -17.92 33.35 0.06
CA GLN A 499 -16.55 33.82 -0.12
C GLN A 499 -15.59 33.18 0.88
N VAL A 500 -14.36 32.94 0.41
CA VAL A 500 -13.23 32.60 1.27
C VAL A 500 -12.14 33.64 1.09
N GLU A 501 -11.85 34.40 2.13
CA GLU A 501 -10.72 35.32 2.16
C GLU A 501 -9.45 34.54 2.53
N ALA A 502 -8.41 34.64 1.71
CA ALA A 502 -7.12 34.02 1.94
C ALA A 502 -6.06 35.06 2.28
N LEU A 503 -5.33 34.82 3.37
CA LEU A 503 -4.21 35.62 3.83
C LEU A 503 -2.96 34.74 3.95
N VAL A 504 -1.82 35.23 3.51
CA VAL A 504 -0.51 34.59 3.73
C VAL A 504 0.31 35.49 4.64
N ASP A 505 0.76 34.95 5.77
CA ASP A 505 1.51 35.67 6.79
C ASP A 505 0.81 36.96 7.25
N GLY A 506 -0.53 36.90 7.34
CA GLY A 506 -1.40 38.00 7.75
C GLY A 506 -1.74 39.02 6.66
N GLN A 507 -1.18 38.89 5.45
CA GLN A 507 -1.47 39.78 4.32
C GLN A 507 -2.53 39.15 3.40
N PRO A 508 -3.63 39.85 3.07
CA PRO A 508 -4.61 39.37 2.12
C PRO A 508 -3.98 39.13 0.75
N VAL A 509 -4.14 37.91 0.21
CA VAL A 509 -3.61 37.52 -1.10
C VAL A 509 -4.69 37.30 -2.14
N LYS A 510 -5.88 36.82 -1.73
CA LYS A 510 -6.96 36.49 -2.66
C LYS A 510 -8.29 36.31 -1.94
N THR A 511 -9.39 36.71 -2.58
CA THR A 511 -10.75 36.33 -2.17
C THR A 511 -11.35 35.37 -3.20
N LEU A 512 -11.71 34.17 -2.77
CA LEU A 512 -12.28 33.12 -3.60
C LEU A 512 -13.81 33.22 -3.55
N ARG A 513 -14.46 33.33 -4.70
CA ARG A 513 -15.92 33.19 -4.81
C ARG A 513 -16.28 31.73 -5.09
N VAL A 514 -16.88 31.08 -4.11
CA VAL A 514 -17.29 29.67 -4.18
C VAL A 514 -18.74 29.61 -4.62
N SER A 515 -19.03 28.84 -5.67
CA SER A 515 -20.39 28.56 -6.13
C SER A 515 -20.41 27.37 -7.10
N GLY A 516 -21.60 26.78 -7.28
CA GLY A 516 -21.84 25.74 -8.27
C GLY A 516 -21.30 24.37 -7.87
N THR A 517 -20.88 23.58 -8.86
CA THR A 517 -20.33 22.23 -8.62
C THR A 517 -19.07 22.32 -7.76
N PRO A 518 -18.96 21.55 -6.65
CA PRO A 518 -17.75 21.46 -5.85
C PRO A 518 -16.52 21.22 -6.73
N ARG A 519 -15.40 21.87 -6.41
CA ARG A 519 -14.19 21.77 -7.23
C ARG A 519 -12.97 22.26 -6.49
N LEU A 520 -11.82 22.03 -7.10
CA LEU A 520 -10.56 22.61 -6.69
C LEU A 520 -10.50 24.11 -7.04
N TYR A 521 -10.05 24.93 -6.09
CA TYR A 521 -9.78 26.35 -6.22
C TYR A 521 -8.30 26.63 -5.98
N THR A 522 -7.69 27.45 -6.83
CA THR A 522 -6.32 27.94 -6.62
C THR A 522 -6.34 29.11 -5.65
N ILE A 523 -5.63 28.99 -4.54
CA ILE A 523 -5.47 30.05 -3.54
C ILE A 523 -4.32 30.96 -3.95
N VAL A 524 -3.10 30.42 -4.02
CA VAL A 524 -1.88 31.18 -4.31
C VAL A 524 -1.02 30.41 -5.29
N ARG A 525 -0.24 31.16 -6.08
CA ARG A 525 0.85 30.64 -6.91
C ARG A 525 2.11 31.44 -6.67
N HIS A 526 3.15 30.81 -6.18
CA HIS A 526 4.45 31.40 -5.94
C HIS A 526 5.43 30.95 -7.04
N PRO A 527 6.36 31.82 -7.47
CA PRO A 527 7.36 31.45 -8.47
C PRO A 527 8.45 30.51 -7.90
N LYS A 528 8.53 30.38 -6.56
CA LYS A 528 9.54 29.61 -5.84
C LYS A 528 8.95 29.01 -4.58
N LEU A 529 9.59 27.94 -4.09
CA LEU A 529 9.12 27.18 -2.95
C LEU A 529 9.08 28.06 -1.72
N THR A 530 7.88 28.25 -1.19
CA THR A 530 7.62 29.19 -0.09
C THR A 530 7.12 28.42 1.12
N ARG A 531 7.62 28.81 2.29
CA ARG A 531 7.07 28.41 3.58
C ARG A 531 6.34 29.59 4.19
N GLY A 532 5.17 29.36 4.74
CA GLY A 532 4.39 30.43 5.35
C GLY A 532 3.16 29.92 6.06
N LEU A 533 2.45 30.85 6.69
CA LEU A 533 1.18 30.60 7.35
C LEU A 533 0.04 31.07 6.45
N LEU A 534 -0.73 30.13 5.94
CA LEU A 534 -2.00 30.41 5.28
C LEU A 534 -3.10 30.54 6.33
N GLU A 535 -3.84 31.65 6.32
CA GLU A 535 -5.12 31.81 7.02
C GLU A 535 -6.25 31.95 6.00
N LEU A 536 -7.29 31.14 6.16
CA LEU A 536 -8.53 31.25 5.39
C LEU A 536 -9.67 31.68 6.33
N ARG A 537 -10.51 32.60 5.86
CA ARG A 537 -11.74 33.03 6.54
C ARG A 537 -12.92 32.72 5.65
N PHE A 538 -13.93 32.04 6.19
CA PHE A 538 -15.02 31.47 5.42
C PHE A 538 -16.33 32.17 5.73
N ASP A 539 -17.13 32.42 4.70
CA ASP A 539 -18.55 32.68 4.89
C ASP A 539 -19.24 31.41 5.46
N PRO A 540 -20.23 31.57 6.35
CA PRO A 540 -20.97 30.43 6.91
C PRO A 540 -21.65 29.58 5.83
N GLY A 541 -21.67 28.26 6.02
CA GLY A 541 -22.26 27.28 5.12
C GLY A 541 -21.33 26.80 3.99
N LEU A 542 -20.12 27.35 3.88
CA LEU A 542 -19.11 26.81 2.98
C LEU A 542 -18.52 25.50 3.51
N GLU A 543 -18.18 24.61 2.59
CA GLU A 543 -17.60 23.31 2.94
C GLU A 543 -16.18 23.20 2.40
N GLY A 544 -15.26 22.70 3.21
CA GLY A 544 -13.88 22.42 2.83
C GLY A 544 -13.55 20.93 2.94
N TYR A 545 -12.77 20.40 1.99
CA TYR A 545 -12.45 18.97 1.94
C TYR A 545 -10.97 18.67 2.17
N ALA A 546 -10.10 19.25 1.35
CA ALA A 546 -8.65 19.04 1.45
C ALA A 546 -7.87 20.19 0.80
N PHE A 547 -6.66 20.42 1.32
CA PHE A 547 -5.62 21.17 0.63
C PHE A 547 -4.75 20.25 -0.19
N THR A 548 -4.44 20.70 -1.41
CA THR A 548 -3.46 20.05 -2.28
C THR A 548 -2.47 21.08 -2.81
N PHE A 549 -1.31 20.61 -3.28
CA PHE A 549 -0.15 21.45 -3.51
C PHE A 549 0.49 21.21 -4.88
N GLY A 550 1.30 22.18 -5.31
CA GLY A 550 2.08 22.14 -6.55
C GLY A 550 3.40 22.87 -6.42
#